data_AF-A0A1H2Q312-F1
#
_entry.id   AF-A0A1H2Q312-F1
#
_cell.length_a   1.000
_cell.length_b   1.000
_cell.length_c   1.000
_cell.angle_alpha   90.00
_cell.angle_beta   90.00
_cell.angle_gamma   90.00
#
_symmetry.space_group_name_H-M   'P 1'
#
loop_
_entity.id
_entity.type
_entity.pdbx_description
1 polymer ?
#
loop_
_entity_poly.entity_id
_entity_poly.type
_entity_poly.pdbx_seq_one_letter_code
_entity_poly.pdbx_strand_id
1 'polypeptide(L)'
;MLQDLLNQEALSAGIWYVAIDFQLYTFFVTMLCFTSRIENRNLDLKLINSILITGFTAASLFIFNKYNYWDETAFYFFGSYGLGILVYWISSRPNYFFWLMLLSLLVIGALLVDFRSRIAVASMVMLMLGLARPFEALVNWLTPNFMIYLGRTSYSIFLIHFPLCLVINAVFFRFLPHQPSINLFGMILALCVSIAGGHLLFKWVENRPLTNKTCLCLPLGFITSGLLIMLISHKG
;
A
#
# COMPACT_ATOMS: atom_id res chain seq x y z
N MET A 1 -5.38 5.37 -13.41
CA MET A 1 -4.55 4.67 -14.43
C MET A 1 -5.25 3.76 -15.44
N LEU A 2 -6.47 3.24 -15.23
CA LEU A 2 -7.32 2.79 -16.37
C LEU A 2 -8.76 3.33 -16.26
N GLN A 3 -9.14 3.75 -15.05
CA GLN A 3 -10.42 4.41 -14.74
C GLN A 3 -10.43 5.90 -15.09
N ASP A 4 -9.34 6.64 -14.86
CA ASP A 4 -9.23 8.08 -15.19
C ASP A 4 -9.31 8.38 -16.69
N LEU A 5 -8.93 7.42 -17.53
CA LEU A 5 -9.02 7.54 -18.99
C LEU A 5 -10.44 7.30 -19.54
N LEU A 6 -11.35 6.75 -18.72
CA LEU A 6 -12.73 6.38 -19.11
C LEU A 6 -13.80 7.34 -18.55
N ASN A 7 -13.41 8.44 -17.90
CA ASN A 7 -14.32 9.45 -17.33
C ASN A 7 -15.40 8.84 -16.39
N GLN A 8 -15.09 7.70 -15.77
CA GLN A 8 -15.93 7.04 -14.78
C GLN A 8 -15.48 7.52 -13.41
N GLU A 9 -16.34 8.29 -12.73
CA GLU A 9 -16.11 8.71 -11.35
C GLU A 9 -15.74 7.50 -10.49
N ALA A 10 -14.70 7.68 -9.67
CA ALA A 10 -14.04 6.66 -8.86
C ALA A 10 -15.00 5.95 -7.89
N LEU A 11 -15.77 4.99 -8.40
CA LEU A 11 -16.59 4.06 -7.62
C LEU A 11 -15.75 3.05 -6.83
N SER A 12 -14.41 3.11 -6.89
CA SER A 12 -13.58 2.31 -6.02
C SER A 12 -12.19 2.92 -5.78
N ALA A 13 -12.12 3.77 -4.74
CA ALA A 13 -10.85 4.10 -4.10
C ALA A 13 -10.03 2.85 -3.73
N GLY A 14 -10.72 1.72 -3.44
CA GLY A 14 -10.10 0.42 -3.20
C GLY A 14 -9.36 -0.14 -4.42
N ILE A 15 -9.96 -0.10 -5.62
CA ILE A 15 -9.31 -0.59 -6.86
C ILE A 15 -8.07 0.25 -7.20
N TRP A 16 -8.17 1.57 -7.06
CA TRP A 16 -7.03 2.47 -7.27
C TRP A 16 -5.87 2.13 -6.32
N TYR A 17 -6.17 1.90 -5.04
CA TYR A 17 -5.14 1.53 -4.06
C TYR A 17 -4.50 0.18 -4.38
N VAL A 18 -5.30 -0.83 -4.73
CA VAL A 18 -4.80 -2.17 -5.13
C VAL A 18 -3.90 -2.06 -6.36
N ALA A 19 -4.27 -1.23 -7.34
CA ALA A 19 -3.46 -1.01 -8.53
C ALA A 19 -2.11 -0.38 -8.19
N ILE A 20 -2.08 0.63 -7.32
CA ILE A 20 -0.84 1.27 -6.88
C ILE A 20 0.03 0.29 -6.08
N ASP A 21 -0.56 -0.47 -5.16
CA ASP A 21 0.17 -1.46 -4.36
C ASP A 21 0.79 -2.54 -5.27
N PHE A 22 0.04 -3.02 -6.26
CA PHE A 22 0.55 -3.95 -7.25
C PHE A 22 1.71 -3.36 -8.09
N GLN A 23 1.59 -2.10 -8.52
CA GLN A 23 2.66 -1.42 -9.26
C GLN A 23 3.92 -1.26 -8.41
N LEU A 24 3.78 -0.81 -7.15
CA LEU A 24 4.89 -0.65 -6.21
C LEU A 24 5.58 -1.99 -5.96
N TYR A 25 4.81 -3.03 -5.66
CA TYR A 25 5.33 -4.37 -5.41
C TYR A 25 6.04 -4.95 -6.63
N THR A 26 5.41 -4.87 -7.81
CA THR A 26 6.01 -5.35 -9.06
C THR A 26 7.29 -4.59 -9.38
N PHE A 27 7.28 -3.26 -9.23
CA PHE A 27 8.47 -2.44 -9.46
C PHE A 27 9.61 -2.78 -8.49
N PHE A 28 9.29 -2.95 -7.20
CA PHE A 28 10.26 -3.34 -6.19
C PHE A 28 10.87 -4.72 -6.45
N VAL A 29 10.04 -5.74 -6.70
CA VAL A 29 10.51 -7.10 -6.99
C VAL A 29 11.30 -7.16 -8.28
N THR A 30 10.87 -6.46 -9.34
CA THR A 30 11.63 -6.43 -10.60
C THR A 30 12.99 -5.76 -10.41
N MET A 31 13.08 -4.67 -9.64
CA MET A 31 14.37 -4.10 -9.24
C MET A 31 15.25 -5.10 -8.50
N LEU A 32 14.72 -5.77 -7.46
CA LEU A 32 15.47 -6.75 -6.68
C LEU A 32 15.93 -7.95 -7.53
N CYS A 33 15.09 -8.45 -8.45
CA CYS A 33 15.46 -9.54 -9.33
C CYS A 33 16.55 -9.13 -10.33
N PHE A 34 16.46 -7.90 -10.85
CA PHE A 34 17.44 -7.37 -11.81
C PHE A 34 18.81 -7.20 -11.17
N THR A 35 18.87 -6.58 -9.99
CA THR A 35 20.09 -6.39 -9.21
C THR A 35 20.67 -7.70 -8.70
N SER A 36 19.85 -8.65 -8.25
CA SER A 36 20.31 -9.97 -7.82
C SER A 36 20.94 -10.76 -8.97
N ARG A 37 20.41 -10.64 -10.20
CA ARG A 37 21.04 -11.20 -11.40
C ARG A 37 22.42 -10.60 -11.67
N ILE A 38 22.59 -9.31 -11.43
CA ILE A 38 23.87 -8.61 -11.61
C ILE A 38 24.87 -9.00 -10.52
N GLU A 39 24.41 -9.08 -9.26
CA GLU A 39 25.21 -9.49 -8.10
C GLU A 39 25.72 -10.93 -8.22
N ASN A 40 24.89 -11.84 -8.75
CA ASN A 40 25.31 -13.22 -9.05
C ASN A 40 26.38 -13.30 -10.14
N ARG A 41 26.52 -12.27 -10.99
CA ARG A 41 27.60 -12.20 -11.99
C ARG A 41 28.86 -11.56 -11.44
N ASN A 42 28.72 -10.55 -10.57
CA ASN A 42 29.83 -9.81 -9.96
C ASN A 42 29.63 -9.68 -8.45
N LEU A 43 30.40 -10.45 -7.67
CA LEU A 43 30.32 -10.50 -6.20
C LEU A 43 30.67 -9.17 -5.51
N ASP A 44 31.35 -8.25 -6.19
CA ASP A 44 31.70 -6.93 -5.65
C ASP A 44 30.50 -5.96 -5.62
N LEU A 45 29.40 -6.28 -6.28
CA LEU A 45 28.21 -5.42 -6.40
C LEU A 45 27.11 -5.72 -5.37
N LYS A 46 27.43 -6.34 -4.22
CA LYS A 46 26.47 -6.65 -3.13
C LYS A 46 25.64 -5.46 -2.64
N LEU A 47 26.15 -4.24 -2.80
CA LEU A 47 25.47 -3.01 -2.36
C LEU A 47 24.59 -2.37 -3.44
N ILE A 48 24.58 -2.89 -4.67
CA ILE A 48 23.85 -2.28 -5.79
C ILE A 48 22.36 -2.16 -5.51
N ASN A 49 21.79 -3.15 -4.79
CA ASN A 49 20.40 -3.17 -4.39
C ASN A 49 20.04 -2.01 -3.46
N SER A 50 20.81 -1.86 -2.38
CA SER A 50 20.60 -0.78 -1.41
C SER A 50 20.82 0.59 -2.04
N ILE A 51 21.82 0.74 -2.91
CA ILE A 51 22.09 2.00 -3.60
C ILE A 51 20.95 2.35 -4.55
N LEU A 52 20.46 1.39 -5.34
CA LEU A 52 19.40 1.62 -6.32
C LEU A 52 18.09 2.03 -5.63
N ILE A 53 17.69 1.33 -4.58
CA ILE A 53 16.44 1.64 -3.86
C ILE A 53 16.55 2.94 -3.08
N THR A 54 17.71 3.24 -2.47
CA THR A 54 17.93 4.54 -1.82
C THR A 54 17.89 5.68 -2.83
N GLY A 55 18.57 5.50 -3.97
CA GLY A 55 18.59 6.48 -5.06
C GLY A 55 17.19 6.72 -5.64
N PHE A 56 16.40 5.67 -5.85
CA PHE A 56 15.05 5.79 -6.36
C PHE A 56 14.08 6.40 -5.33
N THR A 57 14.27 6.09 -4.04
CA THR A 57 13.52 6.73 -2.95
C THR A 57 13.80 8.24 -2.92
N ALA A 58 15.08 8.64 -3.02
CA ALA A 58 15.46 10.05 -3.09
C ALA A 58 14.90 10.72 -4.35
N ALA A 59 15.05 10.10 -5.53
CA ALA A 59 14.49 10.63 -6.78
C ALA A 59 12.96 10.78 -6.71
N SER A 60 12.27 9.82 -6.09
CA SER A 60 10.84 9.91 -5.85
C SER A 60 10.48 11.10 -4.96
N LEU A 61 11.17 11.29 -3.83
CA LEU A 61 10.92 12.39 -2.90
C LEU A 61 11.15 13.77 -3.53
N PHE A 62 12.26 13.96 -4.27
CA PHE A 62 12.68 15.26 -4.78
C PHE A 62 12.12 15.61 -6.17
N ILE A 63 11.87 14.62 -7.04
CA ILE A 63 11.50 14.84 -8.46
C ILE A 63 10.06 14.44 -8.71
N PHE A 64 9.73 13.16 -8.55
CA PHE A 64 8.43 12.62 -8.99
C PHE A 64 7.28 13.10 -8.11
N ASN A 65 7.53 13.22 -6.80
CA ASN A 65 6.52 13.68 -5.86
C ASN A 65 6.18 15.18 -6.02
N LYS A 66 6.93 15.92 -6.85
CA LYS A 66 6.66 17.34 -7.17
C LYS A 66 5.53 17.57 -8.14
N TYR A 67 5.26 16.63 -9.04
CA TYR A 67 4.26 16.83 -10.08
C TYR A 67 3.05 15.93 -9.81
N ASN A 68 1.90 16.57 -9.57
CA ASN A 68 0.61 15.90 -9.35
C ASN A 68 0.18 15.01 -10.53
N TYR A 69 0.77 15.19 -11.71
CA TYR A 69 0.57 14.32 -12.87
C TYR A 69 0.94 12.85 -12.57
N TRP A 70 1.86 12.60 -11.65
CA TRP A 70 2.29 11.25 -11.29
C TRP A 70 1.46 10.62 -10.16
N ASP A 71 0.42 11.29 -9.62
CA ASP A 71 -0.39 10.80 -8.48
C ASP A 71 -1.16 9.51 -8.79
N GLU A 72 -1.16 9.04 -10.04
CA GLU A 72 -1.71 7.73 -10.38
C GLU A 72 -0.64 6.64 -10.58
N THR A 73 0.65 6.97 -10.41
CA THR A 73 1.77 6.06 -10.65
C THR A 73 2.53 5.70 -9.38
N ALA A 74 3.05 4.47 -9.32
CA ALA A 74 3.95 4.02 -8.26
C ALA A 74 5.16 4.94 -8.02
N PHE A 75 5.65 5.65 -9.03
CA PHE A 75 6.82 6.53 -8.90
C PHE A 75 6.59 7.69 -7.93
N TYR A 76 5.36 8.16 -7.80
CA TYR A 76 4.99 9.20 -6.85
C TYR A 76 4.99 8.68 -5.40
N PHE A 77 4.47 7.46 -5.19
CA PHE A 77 4.36 6.83 -3.86
C PHE A 77 5.61 6.07 -3.40
N PHE A 78 6.55 5.82 -4.32
CA PHE A 78 7.76 5.07 -4.01
C PHE A 78 8.60 5.74 -2.91
N GLY A 79 8.57 7.07 -2.78
CA GLY A 79 9.25 7.78 -1.71
C GLY A 79 8.83 7.28 -0.32
N SER A 80 7.52 7.32 -0.02
CA SER A 80 7.00 6.80 1.25
C SER A 80 7.19 5.30 1.42
N TYR A 81 7.01 4.53 0.34
CA TYR A 81 7.18 3.07 0.36
C TYR A 81 8.64 2.67 0.63
N GLY A 82 9.58 3.32 -0.05
CA GLY A 82 11.02 3.14 0.07
C GLY A 82 11.54 3.52 1.45
N LEU A 83 11.00 4.57 2.10
CA LEU A 83 11.37 4.90 3.49
C LEU A 83 11.11 3.74 4.47
N GLY A 84 9.99 3.03 4.31
CA GLY A 84 9.69 1.84 5.10
C GLY A 84 10.70 0.72 4.88
N ILE A 85 11.02 0.42 3.62
CA ILE A 85 12.03 -0.58 3.25
C ILE A 85 13.42 -0.22 3.82
N LEU A 86 13.82 1.04 3.67
CA LEU A 86 15.12 1.53 4.13
C LEU A 86 15.25 1.46 5.64
N VAL A 87 14.22 1.86 6.40
CA VAL A 87 14.24 1.69 7.87
C VAL A 87 14.37 0.24 8.27
N TYR A 88 13.64 -0.66 7.62
CA TYR A 88 13.76 -2.09 7.91
C TYR A 88 15.19 -2.61 7.68
N TRP A 89 15.82 -2.22 6.57
CA TRP A 89 17.21 -2.59 6.27
C TRP A 89 18.24 -1.95 7.21
N ILE A 90 18.05 -0.68 7.54
CA ILE A 90 18.90 0.05 8.49
C ILE A 90 18.83 -0.58 9.88
N SER A 91 17.64 -1.01 10.30
CA SER A 91 17.39 -1.64 11.60
C SER A 91 18.16 -2.95 11.81
N SER A 92 18.70 -3.54 10.73
CA SER A 92 19.52 -4.76 10.77
C SER A 92 21.03 -4.50 10.79
N ARG A 93 21.48 -3.23 10.74
CA ARG A 93 22.90 -2.86 10.66
C ARG A 93 23.49 -2.50 12.04
N PRO A 94 24.77 -2.83 12.31
CA PRO A 94 25.50 -2.22 13.41
C PRO A 94 25.64 -0.72 13.10
N ASN A 95 25.23 0.15 14.02
CA ASN A 95 25.08 1.62 13.85
C ASN A 95 23.76 2.10 13.24
N TYR A 96 22.64 1.40 13.48
CA TYR A 96 21.33 1.79 12.96
C TYR A 96 20.92 3.25 13.30
N PHE A 97 21.28 3.78 14.48
CA PHE A 97 20.98 5.17 14.86
C PHE A 97 21.59 6.19 13.89
N PHE A 98 22.83 5.99 13.46
CA PHE A 98 23.51 6.90 12.52
C PHE A 98 22.79 6.91 11.16
N TRP A 99 22.45 5.72 10.66
CA TRP A 99 21.73 5.58 9.40
C TRP A 99 20.30 6.12 9.46
N LEU A 100 19.62 5.94 10.60
CA LEU A 100 18.28 6.50 10.83
C LEU A 100 18.32 8.03 10.88
N MET A 101 19.35 8.62 11.50
CA MET A 101 19.60 10.06 11.46
C MET A 101 19.83 10.56 10.04
N LEU A 102 20.66 9.86 9.25
CA LEU A 102 20.94 10.21 7.85
C LEU A 102 19.67 10.15 7.00
N LEU A 103 18.85 9.10 7.17
CA LEU A 103 17.57 8.97 6.49
C LEU A 103 16.58 10.07 6.91
N SER A 104 16.53 10.40 8.19
CA SER A 104 15.72 11.50 8.70
C SER A 104 16.13 12.85 8.12
N LEU A 105 17.44 13.11 8.00
CA LEU A 105 17.96 14.33 7.39
C LEU A 105 17.56 14.45 5.92
N LEU A 106 17.59 13.33 5.17
CA LEU A 106 17.14 13.28 3.78
C LEU A 106 15.65 13.66 3.67
N VAL A 107 14.80 13.12 4.55
CA VAL A 107 13.35 13.40 4.54
C VAL A 107 13.05 14.83 4.97
N ILE A 108 13.76 15.35 5.98
CA ILE A 108 13.66 16.76 6.39
C ILE A 108 14.06 17.68 5.22
N GLY A 109 15.13 17.36 4.51
CA GLY A 109 15.54 18.07 3.30
C GLY A 109 14.44 18.09 2.24
N ALA A 110 13.77 16.95 2.01
CA ALA A 110 12.64 16.89 1.08
C ALA A 110 11.44 17.74 1.53
N LEU A 111 11.10 17.71 2.83
CA LEU A 111 10.01 18.50 3.42
C LEU A 111 10.27 20.01 3.41
N LEU A 112 11.54 20.43 3.51
CA LEU A 112 11.94 21.85 3.44
C LEU A 112 11.86 22.39 2.00
N VAL A 113 12.10 21.56 0.99
CA VAL A 113 11.95 21.95 -0.42
C VAL A 113 10.48 22.13 -0.78
N ASP A 114 9.63 21.21 -0.35
CA ASP A 114 8.19 21.28 -0.55
C ASP A 114 7.45 20.53 0.56
N PHE A 115 6.66 21.27 1.36
CA PHE A 115 6.02 20.70 2.52
C PHE A 115 4.81 19.85 2.12
N ARG A 116 4.86 18.56 2.46
CA ARG A 116 3.81 17.60 2.12
C ARG A 116 3.41 16.75 3.33
N SER A 117 2.15 16.85 3.72
CA SER A 117 1.59 16.12 4.87
C SER A 117 1.78 14.60 4.77
N ARG A 118 1.66 14.03 3.56
CA ARG A 118 1.86 12.59 3.32
C ARG A 118 3.29 12.13 3.66
N ILE A 119 4.30 12.90 3.25
CA ILE A 119 5.70 12.60 3.56
C ILE A 119 5.98 12.81 5.05
N ALA A 120 5.37 13.83 5.67
CA ALA A 120 5.49 14.04 7.11
C ALA A 120 4.94 12.85 7.92
N VAL A 121 3.76 12.34 7.58
CA VAL A 121 3.19 11.15 8.22
C VAL A 121 4.07 9.93 7.97
N ALA A 122 4.53 9.71 6.73
CA ALA A 122 5.46 8.62 6.42
C ALA A 122 6.76 8.72 7.25
N SER A 123 7.30 9.93 7.43
CA SER A 123 8.49 10.17 8.24
C SER A 123 8.27 9.89 9.72
N MET A 124 7.07 10.21 10.24
CA MET A 124 6.70 9.93 11.63
C MET A 124 6.58 8.43 11.87
N VAL A 125 5.92 7.71 10.96
CA VAL A 125 5.81 6.24 11.02
C VAL A 125 7.18 5.59 10.87
N MET A 126 8.00 6.07 9.94
CA MET A 126 9.39 5.66 9.73
C MET A 126 10.21 5.77 11.04
N LEU A 127 10.13 6.92 11.72
CA LEU A 127 10.83 7.15 12.99
C LEU A 127 10.28 6.25 14.10
N MET A 128 8.95 6.11 14.22
CA MET A 128 8.32 5.21 15.19
C MET A 128 8.82 3.77 15.01
N LEU A 129 8.84 3.26 13.78
CA LEU A 129 9.30 1.90 13.49
C LEU A 129 10.79 1.74 13.76
N GLY A 130 11.62 2.70 13.36
CA GLY A 130 13.06 2.63 13.58
C GLY A 130 13.47 2.78 15.05
N LEU A 131 12.74 3.58 15.84
CA LEU A 131 12.96 3.74 17.28
C LEU A 131 12.33 2.63 18.12
N ALA A 132 11.32 1.92 17.59
CA ALA A 132 10.73 0.76 18.26
C ALA A 132 11.64 -0.48 18.23
N ARG A 133 12.65 -0.52 17.34
CA ARG A 133 13.56 -1.67 17.16
C ARG A 133 14.26 -2.15 18.44
N PRO A 134 14.86 -1.30 19.29
CA PRO A 134 15.48 -1.74 20.54
C PRO A 134 14.48 -2.33 21.53
N PHE A 135 13.21 -1.96 21.40
CA PHE A 135 12.11 -2.41 22.24
C PHE A 135 11.32 -3.54 21.59
N GLU A 136 11.79 -4.14 20.50
CA GLU A 136 11.05 -5.15 19.75
C GLU A 136 10.63 -6.33 20.63
N ALA A 137 11.48 -6.76 21.58
CA ALA A 137 11.13 -7.79 22.56
C ALA A 137 9.97 -7.37 23.49
N LEU A 138 9.93 -6.10 23.89
CA LEU A 138 8.87 -5.54 24.73
C LEU A 138 7.58 -5.35 23.91
N VAL A 139 7.69 -4.84 22.68
CA VAL A 139 6.56 -4.66 21.77
C VAL A 139 5.93 -6.01 21.43
N ASN A 140 6.73 -7.03 21.12
CA ASN A 140 6.21 -8.38 20.84
C ASN A 140 5.51 -9.00 22.06
N TRP A 141 5.97 -8.69 23.27
CA TRP A 141 5.32 -9.14 24.50
C TRP A 141 4.01 -8.38 24.80
N LEU A 142 3.97 -7.07 24.52
CA LEU A 142 2.79 -6.24 24.75
C LEU A 142 1.74 -6.32 23.64
N THR A 143 2.06 -6.89 22.48
CA THR A 143 1.11 -6.95 21.36
C THR A 143 0.18 -8.14 21.54
N PRO A 144 -1.09 -7.95 21.94
CA PRO A 144 -1.99 -9.07 22.13
C PRO A 144 -2.30 -9.72 20.79
N ASN A 145 -2.57 -11.03 20.81
CA ASN A 145 -2.90 -11.81 19.61
C ASN A 145 -4.06 -11.20 18.79
N PHE A 146 -4.99 -10.52 19.45
CA PHE A 146 -6.09 -9.80 18.80
C PHE A 146 -5.61 -8.65 17.91
N MET A 147 -4.57 -7.90 18.33
CA MET A 147 -4.00 -6.80 17.56
C MET A 147 -3.31 -7.31 16.30
N ILE A 148 -2.57 -8.42 16.42
CA ILE A 148 -1.94 -9.10 15.28
C ILE A 148 -3.01 -9.59 14.30
N TYR A 149 -4.08 -10.17 14.82
CA TYR A 149 -5.20 -10.66 14.02
C TYR A 149 -5.90 -9.52 13.25
N LEU A 150 -6.21 -8.41 13.94
CA LEU A 150 -6.77 -7.22 13.32
C LEU A 150 -5.84 -6.67 12.24
N GLY A 151 -4.54 -6.54 12.52
CA GLY A 151 -3.55 -6.07 11.54
C GLY A 151 -3.54 -6.90 10.25
N ARG A 152 -3.63 -8.23 10.36
CA ARG A 152 -3.75 -9.12 9.20
C ARG A 152 -5.06 -8.95 8.44
N THR A 153 -6.14 -8.63 9.14
CA THR A 153 -7.48 -8.48 8.54
C THR A 153 -7.70 -7.06 7.99
N SER A 154 -6.91 -6.07 8.42
CA SER A 154 -7.07 -4.65 8.07
C SER A 154 -7.04 -4.39 6.57
N TYR A 155 -6.18 -5.07 5.81
CA TYR A 155 -6.11 -4.92 4.36
C TYR A 155 -7.41 -5.38 3.67
N SER A 156 -7.89 -6.56 4.05
CA SER A 156 -9.17 -7.10 3.59
C SER A 156 -10.35 -6.18 3.95
N ILE A 157 -10.39 -5.64 5.18
CA ILE A 157 -11.42 -4.69 5.62
C ILE A 157 -11.37 -3.42 4.77
N PHE A 158 -10.19 -2.82 4.60
CA PHE A 158 -10.00 -1.58 3.85
C PHE A 158 -10.53 -1.71 2.41
N LEU A 159 -10.24 -2.82 1.75
CA LEU A 159 -10.60 -3.04 0.34
C LEU A 159 -12.13 -3.06 0.12
N ILE A 160 -12.89 -3.64 1.04
CA ILE A 160 -14.35 -3.77 0.91
C ILE A 160 -15.15 -2.74 1.69
N HIS A 161 -14.51 -1.96 2.55
CA HIS A 161 -15.18 -0.99 3.39
C HIS A 161 -16.02 -0.02 2.54
N PHE A 162 -15.37 0.61 1.54
CA PHE A 162 -16.02 1.57 0.67
C PHE A 162 -17.23 1.02 -0.09
N PRO A 163 -17.14 -0.10 -0.85
CA PRO A 163 -18.30 -0.65 -1.54
C PRO A 163 -19.42 -1.10 -0.59
N LEU A 164 -19.09 -1.66 0.58
CA LEU A 164 -20.11 -2.02 1.57
C LEU A 164 -20.81 -0.80 2.16
N CYS A 165 -20.08 0.26 2.46
CA CYS A 165 -20.65 1.54 2.90
C CYS A 165 -21.59 2.13 1.84
N LEU A 166 -21.22 2.07 0.55
CA LEU A 166 -22.08 2.52 -0.53
C LEU A 166 -23.37 1.71 -0.64
N VAL A 167 -23.29 0.38 -0.55
CA VAL A 167 -24.48 -0.49 -0.57
C VAL A 167 -25.41 -0.17 0.59
N ILE A 168 -24.86 -0.03 1.80
CA ILE A 168 -25.67 0.25 3.00
C ILE A 168 -26.27 1.65 2.92
N ASN A 169 -25.50 2.64 2.47
CA ASN A 169 -26.02 3.99 2.25
C ASN A 169 -27.16 3.99 1.22
N ALA A 170 -27.00 3.30 0.07
CA ALA A 170 -28.04 3.20 -0.94
C ALA A 170 -29.33 2.52 -0.41
N VAL A 171 -29.19 1.48 0.42
CA VAL A 171 -30.33 0.82 1.07
C VAL A 171 -31.03 1.77 2.04
N PHE A 172 -30.27 2.49 2.88
CA PHE A 172 -30.84 3.44 3.83
C PHE A 172 -31.51 4.62 3.13
N PHE A 173 -30.88 5.17 2.11
CA PHE A 173 -31.43 6.26 1.31
C PHE A 173 -32.74 5.87 0.62
N ARG A 174 -32.85 4.63 0.12
CA ARG A 174 -34.03 4.18 -0.65
C ARG A 174 -35.19 3.69 0.22
N PHE A 175 -34.91 3.04 1.35
CA PHE A 175 -35.94 2.33 2.12
C PHE A 175 -36.27 2.97 3.47
N LEU A 176 -35.43 3.89 3.98
CA LEU A 176 -35.59 4.42 5.32
C LEU A 176 -35.86 5.94 5.34
N PRO A 177 -36.63 6.44 6.32
CA PRO A 177 -36.83 7.88 6.51
C PRO A 177 -35.52 8.59 6.82
N HIS A 178 -35.39 9.84 6.38
CA HIS A 178 -34.18 10.67 6.54
C HIS A 178 -34.02 11.24 7.97
N GLN A 179 -34.24 10.41 8.99
CA GLN A 179 -34.09 10.79 10.38
C GLN A 179 -32.64 10.63 10.85
N PRO A 180 -32.08 11.58 11.63
CA PRO A 180 -30.70 11.52 12.11
C PRO A 180 -30.37 10.24 12.90
N SER A 181 -31.30 9.74 13.71
CA SER A 181 -31.14 8.51 14.49
C SER A 181 -31.01 7.27 13.61
N ILE A 182 -31.77 7.20 12.52
CA ILE A 182 -31.74 6.08 11.57
C ILE A 182 -30.45 6.10 10.75
N ASN A 183 -29.98 7.27 10.34
CA ASN A 183 -28.70 7.41 9.65
C ASN A 183 -27.52 7.03 10.56
N LEU A 184 -27.57 7.39 11.85
CA LEU A 184 -26.57 6.98 12.83
C LEU A 184 -26.53 5.46 13.01
N PHE A 185 -27.70 4.83 13.07
CA PHE A 185 -27.79 3.37 13.05
C PHE A 185 -27.19 2.77 11.76
N GLY A 186 -27.46 3.38 10.59
CA GLY A 186 -26.87 2.97 9.32
C GLY A 186 -25.34 3.06 9.29
N MET A 187 -24.74 4.08 9.89
CA MET A 187 -23.29 4.21 10.00
C MET A 187 -22.69 3.10 10.88
N ILE A 188 -23.30 2.81 12.03
CA ILE A 188 -22.85 1.73 12.92
C ILE A 188 -22.99 0.37 12.21
N LEU A 189 -24.12 0.16 11.53
CA LEU A 189 -24.35 -1.06 10.76
C LEU A 189 -23.33 -1.20 9.62
N ALA A 190 -23.00 -0.11 8.91
CA ALA A 190 -21.96 -0.10 7.89
C ALA A 190 -20.58 -0.48 8.43
N LEU A 191 -20.22 0.04 9.60
CA LEU A 191 -18.98 -0.31 10.27
C LEU A 191 -18.95 -1.80 10.65
N CYS A 192 -20.01 -2.30 11.29
CA CYS A 192 -20.12 -3.71 11.67
C CYS A 192 -20.06 -4.65 10.47
N VAL A 193 -20.80 -4.34 9.40
CA VAL A 193 -20.81 -5.14 8.16
C VAL A 193 -19.46 -5.10 7.46
N SER A 194 -18.77 -3.96 7.48
CA SER A 194 -17.42 -3.86 6.91
C SER A 194 -16.40 -4.72 7.66
N ILE A 195 -16.43 -4.71 9.00
CA ILE A 195 -15.54 -5.55 9.83
C ILE A 195 -15.87 -7.03 9.61
N ALA A 196 -17.15 -7.41 9.66
CA ALA A 196 -17.59 -8.79 9.46
C ALA A 196 -17.26 -9.30 8.04
N GLY A 197 -17.53 -8.47 7.03
CA GLY A 197 -17.20 -8.76 5.64
C GLY A 197 -15.69 -8.93 5.45
N GLY A 198 -14.88 -8.05 6.06
CA GLY A 198 -13.42 -8.10 5.94
C GLY A 198 -12.84 -9.35 6.60
N HIS A 199 -13.38 -9.73 7.76
CA HIS A 199 -13.07 -10.99 8.42
C HIS A 199 -13.43 -12.22 7.55
N LEU A 200 -14.61 -12.22 6.91
CA LEU A 200 -15.01 -13.29 6.00
C LEU A 200 -14.08 -13.38 4.80
N LEU A 201 -13.72 -12.25 4.18
CA LEU A 201 -12.78 -12.21 3.06
C LEU A 201 -11.40 -12.74 3.46
N PHE A 202 -10.88 -12.28 4.59
CA PHE A 202 -9.60 -12.75 5.12
C PHE A 202 -9.59 -14.28 5.32
N LYS A 203 -10.66 -14.82 5.92
CA LYS A 203 -10.78 -16.27 6.15
C LYS A 203 -10.90 -17.08 4.84
N TRP A 204 -11.61 -16.54 3.85
CA TRP A 204 -11.95 -17.28 2.64
C TRP A 204 -10.90 -17.18 1.54
N VAL A 205 -10.23 -16.05 1.41
CA VAL A 205 -9.28 -15.76 0.33
C VAL A 205 -7.85 -15.73 0.84
N GLU A 206 -7.58 -14.96 1.90
CA GLU A 206 -6.21 -14.65 2.33
C GLU A 206 -5.56 -15.77 3.16
N ASN A 207 -6.35 -16.48 3.98
CA ASN A 207 -5.86 -17.55 4.84
C ASN A 207 -5.81 -18.94 4.17
N ARG A 208 -6.09 -19.02 2.85
CA ARG A 208 -5.97 -20.27 2.10
C ARG A 208 -4.59 -20.35 1.44
N PRO A 209 -3.85 -21.46 1.57
CA PRO A 209 -2.61 -21.63 0.83
C PRO A 209 -2.93 -21.62 -0.66
N LEU A 210 -2.42 -20.61 -1.37
CA LEU A 210 -2.52 -20.52 -2.82
C LEU A 210 -1.81 -21.74 -3.41
N THR A 211 -2.60 -22.68 -3.94
CA THR A 211 -2.05 -23.80 -4.73
C THR A 211 -1.42 -23.22 -6.01
N ASN A 212 -0.29 -23.76 -6.46
CA ASN A 212 0.51 -23.24 -7.57
C ASN A 212 -0.28 -22.89 -8.85
N LYS A 213 -1.40 -23.59 -9.12
CA LYS A 213 -2.23 -23.35 -10.31
C LYS A 213 -3.10 -22.08 -10.20
N THR A 214 -3.64 -21.79 -9.03
CA THR A 214 -4.44 -20.57 -8.77
C THR A 214 -3.60 -19.29 -8.79
N CYS A 215 -2.31 -19.38 -8.43
CA CYS A 215 -1.38 -18.26 -8.42
C CYS A 215 -1.07 -17.72 -9.82
N LEU A 216 -1.08 -18.59 -10.85
CA LEU A 216 -0.91 -18.19 -12.25
C LEU A 216 -2.23 -17.79 -12.93
N CYS A 217 -3.33 -18.48 -12.62
CA CYS A 217 -4.62 -18.20 -13.27
C CYS A 217 -5.24 -16.85 -12.87
N LEU A 218 -5.01 -16.36 -11.65
CA LEU A 218 -5.54 -15.07 -11.19
C LEU A 218 -4.95 -13.85 -11.93
N PRO A 219 -3.62 -13.69 -12.05
CA PRO A 219 -3.05 -12.59 -12.83
C PRO A 219 -3.37 -12.74 -14.33
N LEU A 220 -3.38 -13.96 -14.88
CA LEU A 220 -3.77 -14.19 -16.27
C LEU A 220 -5.25 -13.83 -16.53
N GLY A 221 -6.16 -14.17 -15.61
CA GLY A 221 -7.57 -13.82 -15.71
C GLY A 221 -7.84 -12.31 -15.60
N PHE A 222 -7.03 -11.60 -14.80
CA PHE A 222 -7.12 -10.14 -14.68
C PHE A 222 -6.58 -9.43 -15.92
N ILE A 223 -5.48 -9.93 -16.49
CA ILE A 223 -4.92 -9.41 -17.74
C ILE A 223 -5.86 -9.66 -18.92
N THR A 224 -6.48 -10.84 -19.00
CA THR A 224 -7.42 -11.17 -20.09
C THR A 224 -8.74 -10.41 -19.97
N SER A 225 -9.27 -10.19 -18.77
CA SER A 225 -10.49 -9.39 -18.59
C SER A 225 -10.24 -7.91 -18.91
N GLY A 226 -9.08 -7.36 -18.53
CA GLY A 226 -8.65 -6.01 -18.90
C GLY A 226 -8.50 -5.83 -20.42
N LEU A 227 -7.87 -6.81 -21.09
CA LEU A 227 -7.73 -6.82 -22.56
C LEU A 227 -9.08 -6.93 -23.28
N LEU A 228 -10.01 -7.74 -22.76
CA LEU A 228 -11.37 -7.88 -23.31
C LEU A 228 -12.15 -6.56 -23.24
N ILE A 229 -12.06 -5.86 -22.11
CA ILE A 229 -12.72 -4.56 -21.94
C ILE A 229 -12.11 -3.50 -22.86
N MET A 230 -10.78 -3.47 -23.04
CA MET A 230 -10.13 -2.55 -23.98
C MET A 230 -10.51 -2.83 -25.44
N LEU A 231 -10.63 -4.11 -25.83
CA LEU A 231 -11.05 -4.51 -27.18
C LEU A 231 -12.52 -4.17 -27.47
N ILE A 232 -13.38 -4.19 -26.45
CA ILE A 232 -14.78 -3.80 -26.56
C ILE A 232 -14.90 -2.26 -26.62
N SER A 233 -14.12 -1.53 -25.82
CA SER A 233 -14.14 -0.05 -25.78
C SER A 233 -13.61 0.61 -27.06
N HIS A 234 -12.78 -0.07 -27.86
CA HIS A 234 -12.27 0.48 -29.13
C HIS A 234 -13.24 0.24 -30.32
N LYS A 235 -14.34 -0.49 -30.10
CA LYS A 235 -15.33 -0.81 -31.16
C LYS A 235 -16.66 -0.06 -31.05
N GLY A 236 -16.84 0.80 -30.05
CA GLY A 236 -18.00 1.70 -29.90
C GLY A 236 -17.58 3.16 -30.08
#